data_AF-A0A352S039-F1
#
_entry.id   AF-A0A352S039-F1
#
_cell.length_a   1.000
_cell.length_b   1.000
_cell.length_c   1.000
_cell.angle_alpha   90.00
_cell.angle_beta   90.00
_cell.angle_gamma   90.00
#
_symmetry.space_group_name_H-M   'P 1'
#
loop_
_entity.id
_entity.type
_entity.pdbx_description
1 polymer ?
#
loop_
_entity_poly.entity_id
_entity_poly.type
_entity_poly.pdbx_seq_one_letter_code
_entity_poly.pdbx_strand_id
1 'polypeptide(L)' 'QPGTPAFRAALRDAIESTHNLTVPNGVLNLSAQDHQGFDQRARVMGVVRNGKFAYAGDK' A
#
# COMPACT_ATOMS: atom_id res chain seq x y z
N GLN A 1 -19.97 12.77 15.21
CA GLN A 1 -20.66 11.46 15.19
C GLN A 1 -20.21 10.69 13.96
N PRO A 2 -19.83 9.40 14.09
CA PRO A 2 -19.59 8.54 12.94
C PRO A 2 -20.76 8.56 11.96
N GLY A 3 -20.47 8.52 10.66
CA GLY A 3 -21.49 8.47 9.60
C GLY A 3 -21.98 9.81 9.07
N THR A 4 -21.64 10.96 9.67
CA THR A 4 -21.97 12.28 9.10
C THR A 4 -21.05 12.66 7.94
N PRO A 5 -21.44 13.58 7.04
CA PRO A 5 -20.56 14.07 5.98
C PRO A 5 -19.24 14.64 6.52
N ALA A 6 -19.30 15.45 7.58
CA ALA A 6 -18.12 16.03 8.21
C ALA A 6 -17.18 14.96 8.80
N PHE A 7 -17.73 13.91 9.43
CA PHE A 7 -16.92 12.81 9.95
C PHE A 7 -16.24 12.02 8.82
N ARG A 8 -16.96 11.77 7.71
CA ARG A 8 -16.37 11.09 6.54
C ARG A 8 -15.26 11.92 5.89
N ALA A 9 -15.42 13.25 5.84
CA ALA A 9 -14.38 14.15 5.35
C ALA A 9 -13.14 14.08 6.24
N ALA A 10 -13.29 14.29 7.55
CA ALA A 10 -12.18 14.22 8.49
C ALA A 10 -11.48 12.85 8.52
N LEU A 11 -12.24 11.75 8.37
CA LEU A 11 -11.67 10.40 8.27
C LEU A 11 -10.85 10.24 6.98
N ARG A 12 -11.33 10.77 5.85
CA ARG A 12 -10.57 10.75 4.59
C ARG A 12 -9.25 11.51 4.76
N ASP A 13 -9.31 12.72 5.29
CA ASP A 13 -8.13 13.57 5.49
C ASP A 13 -7.10 12.87 6.41
N ALA A 14 -7.57 12.18 7.45
CA ALA A 14 -6.72 11.40 8.35
C ALA A 14 -6.07 10.19 7.65
N ILE A 15 -6.79 9.51 6.76
CA ILE A 15 -6.24 8.38 5.99
C ILE A 15 -5.20 8.89 4.98
N GLU A 16 -5.53 9.95 4.22
CA GLU A 16 -4.66 10.53 3.20
C GLU A 16 -3.36 11.12 3.77
N SER A 17 -3.30 11.43 5.06
CA SER A 17 -2.08 11.90 5.75
C SER A 17 -1.20 10.77 6.33
N THR A 18 -1.50 9.51 6.01
CA THR A 18 -0.72 8.35 6.48
C THR A 18 0.64 8.27 5.78
N HIS A 19 1.72 8.25 6.56
CA HIS A 19 3.09 8.10 6.06
C HIS A 19 3.84 7.00 6.81
N ASN A 20 4.70 6.26 6.10
CA ASN A 20 5.56 5.19 6.62
C ASN A 20 4.81 4.04 7.33
N LEU A 21 3.57 3.74 6.91
CA LEU A 21 2.82 2.61 7.47
C LEU A 21 3.24 1.30 6.80
N THR A 22 3.81 0.37 7.56
CA THR A 22 4.18 -0.96 7.04
C THR A 22 2.96 -1.88 6.97
N VAL A 23 2.78 -2.54 5.82
CA VAL A 23 1.72 -3.52 5.56
C VAL A 23 2.32 -4.74 4.84
N PRO A 24 1.64 -5.90 4.76
CA PRO A 24 2.19 -7.09 4.09
C PRO A 24 2.61 -6.87 2.64
N ASN A 25 2.03 -5.87 1.98
CA ASN A 25 2.28 -5.53 0.58
C ASN A 25 3.38 -4.48 0.37
N GLY A 26 3.94 -3.86 1.43
CA GLY A 26 4.94 -2.79 1.30
C GLY A 26 4.84 -1.73 2.39
N VAL A 27 5.18 -0.48 2.06
CA VAL A 27 5.08 0.67 2.96
C VAL A 27 4.24 1.76 2.30
N LEU A 28 3.18 2.18 2.98
CA LEU A 28 2.24 3.19 2.50
C LEU A 28 2.69 4.60 2.86
N ASN A 29 2.65 5.49 1.86
CA ASN A 29 2.77 6.93 1.94
C ASN A 29 1.66 7.54 1.09
N LEU A 30 0.51 7.82 1.70
CA LEU A 30 -0.68 8.29 1.01
C LEU A 30 -0.64 9.82 0.82
N SER A 31 -1.44 10.29 -0.11
CA SER A 31 -1.75 11.72 -0.31
C SER A 31 -3.11 11.85 -1.00
N ALA A 32 -3.66 13.06 -1.07
CA ALA A 32 -4.89 13.32 -1.83
C ALA A 32 -4.76 13.06 -3.35
N GLN A 33 -3.54 12.96 -3.88
CA GLN A 33 -3.27 12.66 -5.29
C GLN A 33 -2.85 11.20 -5.53
N ASP A 34 -2.48 10.48 -4.47
CA ASP A 34 -2.04 9.09 -4.54
C ASP A 34 -2.63 8.28 -3.39
N HIS A 35 -3.73 7.57 -3.69
CA HIS A 35 -4.41 6.68 -2.76
C HIS A 35 -3.84 5.26 -2.77
N GLN A 36 -2.83 5.00 -3.62
CA GLN A 36 -2.10 3.74 -3.64
C GLN A 36 -0.97 3.84 -2.61
N GLY A 37 -0.07 4.82 -2.76
CA GLY A 37 0.94 5.20 -1.76
C GLY A 37 2.12 4.23 -1.59
N PHE A 38 2.21 3.16 -2.37
CA PHE A 38 3.37 2.27 -2.38
C PHE A 38 4.49 2.79 -3.29
N ASP A 39 5.72 2.50 -2.88
CA ASP A 39 6.92 2.71 -3.68
C ASP A 39 7.57 1.38 -4.10
N GLN A 40 8.86 1.43 -4.45
CA GLN A 40 9.63 0.28 -4.93
C GLN A 40 9.66 -0.90 -3.94
N ARG A 41 9.41 -0.66 -2.64
CA ARG A 41 9.38 -1.71 -1.61
C ARG A 41 8.19 -2.66 -1.74
N ALA A 42 7.16 -2.28 -2.51
CA ALA A 42 5.94 -3.04 -2.65
C ALA A 42 5.91 -4.02 -3.83
N ARG A 43 7.03 -4.21 -4.52
CA ARG A 43 7.09 -5.12 -5.67
C ARG A 43 8.33 -6.01 -5.62
N VAL A 44 8.11 -7.26 -6.04
CA VAL A 44 9.17 -8.22 -6.33
C VAL A 44 8.86 -8.88 -7.66
N MET A 45 9.90 -9.24 -8.41
CA MET A 45 9.73 -10.06 -9.61
C MET A 45 9.70 -11.53 -9.19
N GLY A 46 8.61 -12.22 -9.55
CA GLY A 46 8.49 -13.67 -9.40
C GLY A 46 8.72 -14.38 -10.73
N VAL A 47 9.19 -15.63 -10.66
CA VAL A 47 9.32 -16.55 -11.79
C VAL A 47 8.68 -17.89 -11.45
N VAL A 48 8.27 -18.66 -12.46
CA VAL A 48 7.80 -20.04 -12.27
C VAL A 48 8.97 -20.99 -12.51
N ARG A 49 9.35 -21.76 -11.49
CA ARG A 49 10.37 -22.83 -11.56
C ARG A 49 9.76 -24.13 -11.04
N ASN A 50 9.80 -25.19 -11.85
CA ASN A 50 9.27 -26.51 -11.47
C ASN A 50 7.82 -26.47 -10.93
N GLY A 51 6.97 -25.67 -11.58
CA GLY A 51 5.55 -25.52 -11.18
C GLY A 51 5.31 -24.72 -9.89
N LYS A 52 6.32 -24.03 -9.35
CA LYS A 52 6.21 -23.20 -8.14
C LYS A 52 6.67 -21.76 -8.42
N PHE A 53 6.10 -20.80 -7.69
CA PHE A 53 6.63 -19.44 -7.66
C PHE A 53 7.96 -19.42 -6.92
N ALA A 54 8.96 -18.78 -7.52
CA ALA A 54 10.27 -18.51 -6.93
C ALA A 54 10.60 -17.02 -7.11
N TYR A 55 11.47 -16.47 -6.27
CA TYR A 55 11.94 -15.10 -6.44
C TYR A 55 12.87 -15.04 -7.66
N ALA A 56 12.73 -14.01 -8.49
CA ALA A 56 13.52 -13.87 -9.70
C ALA A 56 15.02 -13.68 -9.42
N GLY A 57 15.36 -13.13 -8.26
CA GLY A 57 16.76 -12.96 -7.82
C GLY A 57 17.38 -14.24 -7.24
N ASP A 58 16.60 -15.28 -6.97
CA ASP A 58 17.13 -16.59 -6.57
C ASP A 58 17.77 -17.24 -7.80
N LYS A 59 19.09 -17.48 -7.69
CA LYS A 59 19.88 -18.20 -8.70
C LYS A 59 19.55 -19.68 -8.71
#